data_AF-A0AAI9XW06-F1
#
_entry.id   AF-A0AAI9XW06-F1
#
_cell.length_a   1.000
_cell.length_b   1.000
_cell.length_c   1.000
_cell.angle_alpha   90.00
_cell.angle_beta   90.00
_cell.angle_gamma   90.00
#
_symmetry.space_group_name_H-M   'P 1'
#
loop_
_entity.id
_entity.type
_entity.pdbx_description
1 polymer ?
#
loop_
_entity_poly.entity_id
_entity_poly.type
_entity_poly.pdbx_seq_one_letter_code
_entity_poly.pdbx_strand_id
1 'polypeptide(L)'
;MVLGRPLNVEETILLTQVRSSEQSWQGRLQQANSWIHHCLNNHQCSGGLAAKTFQNDYENEVGVKNDKHPEEGESSGASLRETSFLEVHRQISKLPRRVLDLRDFGSEKRLRLINSMADCGIYACLSYTWGRKNTGVTTTQNLHDRLDNLPFDNLPQTYKDAVTVAAFIEIPFLWIDGLCIIQGDADFKDWAELSSQMAEIYGNAVLVIAAADSNSVEEGFLSTPKLPQELVKFQSSALGSLENRSEGTGLSVFARAMLDHSWLGWSTLAEPKSRGTLSRSWCFQEEVLASRLLTFFGGEMNFQCLEDEYRCECAFPAAPLGLVTIKELYEPRLKLGDMETPNWMWQSTVEHYTRRKLTVATDRLTALSGVARVVQSSLRTKYAAGHWLDRDFLCSLCWAPVRNRETDRTYSQDYVAPSWSWAAHNGPITMWIPYGGSEEPGTPRFLSKTVVRNVGIIPATEDETGAVKGGGITASGVFLDISVLMTSRDQSAGVMVRSSEKIPFYFDRPTETVRDTDKYFCWIVCTLPSPPVSKKRSETYCLMVLRTMPGGPAHFCERVGFTDFDGTASDPSMKLFKGFRDSIRTAVII
;
A
#
# COMPACT_ATOMS: atom_id res chain seq x y z
N MET A 1 -21.41 18.44 10.32
CA MET A 1 -22.76 18.00 10.76
C MET A 1 -23.76 18.41 9.68
N VAL A 2 -23.84 17.65 8.59
CA VAL A 2 -24.90 17.80 7.59
C VAL A 2 -26.03 16.87 8.05
N LEU A 3 -27.10 17.48 8.54
CA LEU A 3 -28.26 16.78 9.09
C LEU A 3 -29.06 16.15 7.94
N GLY A 4 -28.77 14.89 7.62
CA GLY A 4 -29.74 14.04 6.93
C GLY A 4 -30.95 13.83 7.85
N ARG A 5 -32.17 13.85 7.27
CA ARG A 5 -33.41 13.71 8.05
C ARG A 5 -33.38 12.39 8.87
N PRO A 6 -33.92 12.37 10.10
CA PRO A 6 -34.16 11.13 10.81
C PRO A 6 -35.10 10.24 9.99
N LEU A 7 -34.72 8.99 9.75
CA LEU A 7 -35.62 7.98 9.18
C LEU A 7 -36.76 7.74 10.16
N ASN A 8 -37.98 7.57 9.66
CA ASN A 8 -39.14 7.33 10.52
C ASN A 8 -39.19 5.85 10.99
N VAL A 9 -40.06 5.56 11.96
CA VAL A 9 -40.18 4.24 12.59
C VAL A 9 -40.62 3.17 11.59
N GLU A 10 -41.43 3.50 10.57
CA GLU A 10 -41.81 2.56 9.51
C GLU A 10 -40.65 2.28 8.54
N GLU A 11 -39.82 3.27 8.18
CA GLU A 11 -38.57 3.09 7.41
C GLU A 11 -37.57 2.23 8.20
N THR A 12 -37.54 2.37 9.53
CA THR A 12 -36.69 1.58 10.43
C THR A 12 -37.21 0.14 10.61
N ILE A 13 -38.52 -0.05 10.67
CA ILE A 13 -39.19 -1.36 10.74
C ILE A 13 -39.08 -2.11 9.41
N LEU A 14 -39.22 -1.42 8.27
CA LEU A 14 -38.91 -1.98 6.95
C LEU A 14 -37.43 -2.41 6.91
N LEU A 15 -36.48 -1.57 7.33
CA LEU A 15 -35.06 -1.94 7.41
C LEU A 15 -34.75 -3.09 8.39
N THR A 16 -35.60 -3.38 9.38
CA THR A 16 -35.35 -4.46 10.36
C THR A 16 -36.14 -5.74 10.08
N GLN A 17 -37.37 -5.69 9.54
CA GLN A 17 -38.12 -6.87 9.12
C GLN A 17 -37.60 -7.43 7.79
N VAL A 18 -37.20 -6.56 6.86
CA VAL A 18 -36.57 -6.95 5.60
C VAL A 18 -35.20 -7.62 5.84
N ARG A 19 -34.46 -7.25 6.91
CA ARG A 19 -33.16 -7.85 7.28
C ARG A 19 -33.20 -9.30 7.80
N SER A 20 -34.37 -9.88 8.00
CA SER A 20 -34.51 -11.31 8.34
C SER A 20 -34.68 -12.20 7.10
N SER A 21 -35.14 -11.64 5.97
CA SER A 21 -35.32 -12.32 4.68
C SER A 21 -34.31 -11.90 3.61
N GLU A 22 -33.62 -10.76 3.76
CA GLU A 22 -32.58 -10.26 2.83
C GLU A 22 -31.14 -10.67 3.19
N GLN A 23 -30.92 -11.64 4.09
CA GLN A 23 -29.56 -12.10 4.46
C GLN A 23 -28.89 -13.00 3.43
N SER A 24 -29.26 -12.89 2.16
CA SER A 24 -28.58 -13.53 1.05
C SER A 24 -27.43 -12.63 0.58
N TRP A 25 -26.38 -13.20 0.00
CA TRP A 25 -25.28 -12.43 -0.55
C TRP A 25 -25.76 -11.42 -1.62
N GLN A 26 -26.91 -11.67 -2.25
CA GLN A 26 -27.54 -10.78 -3.22
C GLN A 26 -27.91 -9.42 -2.61
N GLY A 27 -28.57 -9.38 -1.43
CA GLY A 27 -28.97 -8.13 -0.79
C GLY A 27 -27.76 -7.26 -0.40
N ARG A 28 -26.68 -7.92 0.04
CA ARG A 28 -25.39 -7.27 0.26
C ARG A 28 -24.86 -6.65 -1.04
N LEU A 29 -24.78 -7.44 -2.12
CA LEU A 29 -24.29 -6.92 -3.39
C LEU A 29 -25.15 -5.80 -3.98
N GLN A 30 -26.46 -5.76 -3.72
CA GLN A 30 -27.30 -4.59 -4.07
C GLN A 30 -26.82 -3.33 -3.35
N GLN A 31 -26.50 -3.44 -2.05
CA GLN A 31 -25.93 -2.34 -1.28
C GLN A 31 -24.56 -1.90 -1.85
N ALA A 32 -23.64 -2.84 -2.14
CA ALA A 32 -22.37 -2.50 -2.77
C ALA A 32 -22.55 -1.83 -4.14
N ASN A 33 -23.49 -2.33 -4.96
CA ASN A 33 -23.79 -1.75 -6.26
C ASN A 33 -24.27 -0.28 -6.12
N SER A 34 -25.11 0.00 -5.11
CA SER A 34 -25.56 1.37 -4.81
C SER A 34 -24.40 2.31 -4.48
N TRP A 35 -23.38 1.85 -3.74
CA TRP A 35 -22.18 2.63 -3.43
C TRP A 35 -21.36 2.90 -4.70
N ILE A 36 -21.19 1.89 -5.54
CA ILE A 36 -20.45 2.01 -6.79
C ILE A 36 -21.14 2.99 -7.74
N HIS A 37 -22.46 2.88 -7.93
CA HIS A 37 -23.23 3.83 -8.74
C HIS A 37 -23.18 5.25 -8.18
N HIS A 38 -23.25 5.42 -6.85
CA HIS A 38 -23.09 6.73 -6.23
C HIS A 38 -21.73 7.34 -6.56
N CYS A 39 -20.64 6.59 -6.39
CA CYS A 39 -19.30 7.03 -6.75
C CYS A 39 -19.17 7.34 -8.25
N LEU A 40 -19.73 6.51 -9.14
CA LEU A 40 -19.70 6.74 -10.59
C LEU A 40 -20.43 8.03 -11.02
N ASN A 41 -21.51 8.37 -10.33
CA ASN A 41 -22.31 9.56 -10.66
C ASN A 41 -21.78 10.85 -10.05
N ASN A 42 -21.14 10.78 -8.88
CA ASN A 42 -20.80 11.97 -8.10
C ASN A 42 -19.29 12.24 -8.03
N HIS A 43 -18.44 11.23 -8.20
CA HIS A 43 -16.99 11.36 -8.06
C HIS A 43 -16.28 11.27 -9.41
N GLN A 44 -15.15 11.95 -9.54
CA GLN A 44 -14.26 11.87 -10.70
C GLN A 44 -13.22 10.76 -10.53
N CYS A 45 -13.65 9.60 -10.02
CA CYS A 45 -12.83 8.39 -9.90
C CYS A 45 -12.74 7.59 -11.22
N SER A 46 -13.27 8.13 -12.32
CA SER A 46 -13.16 7.59 -13.67
C SER A 46 -11.84 8.03 -14.27
N GLY A 47 -10.77 7.36 -13.84
CA GLY A 47 -9.48 7.53 -14.45
C GLY A 47 -8.60 6.35 -14.12
N GLY A 48 -8.52 5.40 -15.06
CA GLY A 48 -7.43 4.45 -15.04
C GLY A 48 -6.08 5.18 -15.03
N LEU A 49 -4.98 4.54 -14.65
CA LEU A 49 -3.63 5.10 -14.83
C LEU A 49 -3.41 5.77 -16.19
N ALA A 50 -4.02 5.26 -17.26
CA ALA A 50 -4.00 5.86 -18.60
C ALA A 50 -4.72 7.23 -18.68
N ALA A 51 -5.86 7.40 -18.00
CA ALA A 51 -6.52 8.71 -17.92
C ALA A 51 -5.75 9.69 -17.02
N LYS A 52 -4.99 9.19 -16.04
CA LYS A 52 -4.09 9.97 -15.18
C LYS A 52 -2.87 10.52 -15.95
N THR A 53 -2.52 9.94 -17.10
CA THR A 53 -1.40 10.42 -17.95
C THR A 53 -1.86 11.47 -18.97
N PHE A 54 -3.00 11.26 -19.65
CA PHE A 54 -3.51 12.18 -20.69
C PHE A 54 -3.88 13.58 -20.19
N GLN A 55 -4.32 13.71 -18.94
CA GLN A 55 -4.70 15.01 -18.38
C GLN A 55 -3.47 15.91 -18.15
N ASN A 56 -2.30 15.31 -17.87
CA ASN A 56 -1.05 16.04 -17.71
C ASN A 56 -0.48 16.52 -19.06
N ASP A 57 -0.63 15.76 -20.14
CA ASP A 57 -0.09 16.16 -21.45
C ASP A 57 -0.94 17.25 -22.12
N TYR A 58 -2.27 17.25 -21.93
CA TYR A 58 -3.16 18.25 -22.52
C TYR A 58 -3.09 19.62 -21.79
N GLU A 59 -2.88 19.62 -20.47
CA GLU A 59 -2.63 20.87 -19.71
C GLU A 59 -1.26 21.49 -20.02
N ASN A 60 -0.29 20.69 -20.49
CA ASN A 60 1.03 21.17 -20.88
C ASN A 60 1.07 21.80 -22.29
N GLU A 61 0.14 21.45 -23.19
CA GLU A 61 0.10 22.01 -24.55
C GLU A 61 -0.86 23.20 -24.72
N VAL A 62 -1.89 23.33 -23.86
CA VAL A 62 -2.87 24.42 -24.00
C VAL A 62 -3.06 25.13 -22.66
N GLY A 63 -2.31 26.21 -22.47
CA GLY A 63 -2.50 27.15 -21.36
C GLY A 63 -3.88 27.82 -21.45
N VAL A 64 -4.92 27.18 -20.91
CA VAL A 64 -6.28 27.72 -20.88
C VAL A 64 -6.75 27.77 -19.43
N LYS A 65 -6.80 29.00 -18.90
CA LYS A 65 -7.64 29.34 -17.76
C LYS A 65 -9.09 29.16 -18.18
N ASN A 66 -9.82 28.25 -17.55
CA ASN A 66 -11.27 28.21 -17.63
C ASN A 66 -11.87 28.62 -16.28
N ASP A 67 -12.11 29.93 -16.13
CA ASP A 67 -13.20 30.44 -15.32
C ASP A 67 -14.50 30.11 -16.05
N LYS A 68 -15.40 29.34 -15.40
CA LYS A 68 -16.87 29.44 -15.50
C LYS A 68 -17.56 28.41 -14.61
N HIS A 69 -18.19 28.91 -13.56
CA HIS A 69 -19.28 28.22 -12.85
C HIS A 69 -20.47 28.00 -13.80
N PRO A 70 -21.18 26.85 -13.75
CA PRO A 70 -22.51 26.74 -14.32
C PRO A 70 -23.57 27.21 -13.32
N GLU A 71 -24.45 28.09 -13.79
CA GLU A 71 -25.67 28.54 -13.11
C GLU A 71 -26.70 27.40 -12.96
N GLU A 72 -27.46 27.47 -11.86
CA GLU A 72 -28.54 26.55 -11.50
C GLU A 72 -29.71 26.63 -12.49
N GLY A 73 -30.15 25.48 -13.02
CA GLY A 73 -31.30 25.34 -13.89
C GLY A 73 -32.33 24.38 -13.29
N GLU A 74 -33.60 24.82 -13.32
CA GLU A 74 -34.76 24.26 -12.63
C GLU A 74 -35.11 22.79 -12.95
N SER A 75 -35.62 22.12 -11.92
CA SER A 75 -36.13 20.74 -11.95
C SER A 75 -37.44 20.63 -12.75
N SER A 76 -37.48 19.75 -13.74
CA SER A 76 -38.74 19.18 -14.24
C SER A 76 -38.66 17.66 -14.20
N GLY A 77 -39.70 17.04 -13.66
CA GLY A 77 -39.73 15.62 -13.33
C GLY A 77 -39.64 14.71 -14.55
N ALA A 78 -38.71 13.76 -14.48
CA ALA A 78 -38.64 12.62 -15.39
C ALA A 78 -38.43 11.33 -14.59
N SER A 79 -39.28 10.35 -14.91
CA SER A 79 -39.28 8.95 -14.49
C SER A 79 -37.86 8.36 -14.35
N LEU A 80 -37.57 7.79 -13.16
CA LEU A 80 -36.37 7.01 -12.86
C LEU A 80 -36.34 5.74 -13.73
N ARG A 81 -35.73 5.82 -14.91
CA ARG A 81 -35.16 4.64 -15.57
C ARG A 81 -33.78 4.41 -14.95
N GLU A 82 -33.59 3.23 -14.34
CA GLU A 82 -32.26 2.74 -13.94
C GLU A 82 -31.35 2.79 -15.18
N THR A 83 -30.39 3.71 -15.17
CA THR A 83 -29.37 3.82 -16.21
C THR A 83 -28.38 2.68 -16.02
N SER A 84 -28.07 1.95 -17.09
CA SER A 84 -27.20 0.77 -16.99
C SER A 84 -25.78 1.18 -16.55
N PHE A 85 -25.06 0.28 -15.87
CA PHE A 85 -23.67 0.50 -15.45
C PHE A 85 -22.75 0.96 -16.60
N LEU A 86 -23.03 0.49 -17.82
CA LEU A 86 -22.32 0.81 -19.06
C LEU A 86 -22.56 2.25 -19.55
N GLU A 87 -23.73 2.84 -19.29
CA GLU A 87 -24.07 4.19 -19.75
C GLU A 87 -23.45 5.30 -18.88
N VAL A 88 -23.19 4.99 -17.61
CA VAL A 88 -22.60 5.93 -16.64
C VAL A 88 -21.07 5.98 -16.74
N HIS A 89 -20.42 4.88 -17.13
CA HIS A 89 -18.95 4.81 -17.20
C HIS A 89 -18.41 5.40 -18.51
N ARG A 90 -17.95 6.66 -18.46
CA ARG A 90 -17.54 7.43 -19.66
C ARG A 90 -16.18 7.07 -20.28
N GLN A 91 -15.36 6.21 -19.67
CA GLN A 91 -14.02 5.89 -20.17
C GLN A 91 -13.79 4.38 -20.31
N ILE A 92 -13.40 3.96 -21.51
CA ILE A 92 -13.06 2.58 -21.82
C ILE A 92 -11.52 2.46 -21.78
N SER A 93 -11.00 1.54 -20.96
CA SER A 93 -9.57 1.28 -20.84
C SER A 93 -9.13 0.18 -21.79
N LYS A 94 -7.84 0.17 -22.17
CA LYS A 94 -7.22 -0.98 -22.83
C LYS A 94 -7.36 -2.20 -21.93
N LEU A 95 -7.86 -3.31 -22.46
CA LEU A 95 -7.95 -4.55 -21.71
C LEU A 95 -6.55 -5.15 -21.49
N PRO A 96 -6.34 -5.84 -20.36
CA PRO A 96 -5.19 -6.73 -20.20
C PRO A 96 -5.09 -7.71 -21.38
N ARG A 97 -3.90 -8.28 -21.61
CA ARG A 97 -3.67 -9.24 -22.70
C ARG A 97 -4.70 -10.36 -22.78
N ARG A 98 -5.13 -10.86 -21.62
CA ARG A 98 -6.20 -11.85 -21.47
C ARG A 98 -7.16 -11.44 -20.38
N VAL A 99 -8.45 -11.64 -20.63
CA VAL A 99 -9.52 -11.44 -19.66
C VAL A 99 -10.54 -12.57 -19.76
N LEU A 100 -11.31 -12.74 -18.70
CA LEU A 100 -12.47 -13.62 -18.65
C LEU A 100 -13.69 -12.89 -19.21
N ASP A 101 -14.36 -13.47 -20.19
CA ASP A 101 -15.55 -12.92 -20.86
C ASP A 101 -16.82 -13.32 -20.10
N LEU A 102 -17.53 -12.33 -19.53
CA LEU A 102 -18.74 -12.51 -18.73
C LEU A 102 -20.03 -12.09 -19.43
N ARG A 103 -19.97 -11.57 -20.66
CA ARG A 103 -21.12 -10.99 -21.37
C ARG A 103 -22.31 -11.95 -21.48
N ASP A 104 -22.03 -13.24 -21.69
CA ASP A 104 -23.04 -14.29 -21.82
C ASP A 104 -23.20 -15.15 -20.54
N PHE A 105 -22.54 -14.77 -19.43
CA PHE A 105 -22.57 -15.58 -18.20
C PHE A 105 -23.92 -15.52 -17.49
N GLY A 106 -24.59 -14.36 -17.50
CA GLY A 106 -25.90 -14.18 -16.86
C GLY A 106 -27.00 -15.02 -17.51
N SER A 107 -27.00 -15.10 -18.85
CA SER A 107 -28.01 -15.78 -19.67
C SER A 107 -27.69 -17.25 -19.94
N GLU A 108 -26.45 -17.56 -20.31
CA GLU A 108 -26.06 -18.89 -20.82
C GLU A 108 -25.12 -19.64 -19.87
N LYS A 109 -24.69 -19.01 -18.76
CA LYS A 109 -23.60 -19.51 -17.89
C LYS A 109 -22.32 -19.82 -18.66
N ARG A 110 -22.15 -19.19 -19.83
CA ARG A 110 -20.98 -19.35 -20.67
C ARG A 110 -19.85 -18.49 -20.13
N LEU A 111 -18.66 -19.08 -20.06
CA LEU A 111 -17.47 -18.46 -19.52
C LEU A 111 -16.26 -18.93 -20.34
N ARG A 112 -15.37 -18.01 -20.71
CA ARG A 112 -14.12 -18.34 -21.43
C ARG A 112 -13.08 -17.25 -21.25
N LEU A 113 -11.82 -17.60 -21.45
CA LEU A 113 -10.76 -16.62 -21.65
C LEU A 113 -10.80 -16.09 -23.08
N ILE A 114 -10.46 -14.82 -23.25
CA ILE A 114 -10.23 -14.21 -24.56
C ILE A 114 -8.86 -13.53 -24.59
N ASN A 115 -8.22 -13.54 -25.75
CA ASN A 115 -7.03 -12.71 -26.01
C ASN A 115 -7.51 -11.35 -26.51
N SER A 116 -7.26 -10.30 -25.73
CA SER A 116 -7.80 -8.95 -25.93
C SER A 116 -6.69 -7.92 -26.23
N MET A 117 -5.59 -8.35 -26.86
CA MET A 117 -4.37 -7.56 -27.06
C MET A 117 -4.56 -6.19 -27.77
N ALA A 118 -5.72 -5.95 -28.39
CA ALA A 118 -6.09 -4.70 -29.06
C ALA A 118 -7.47 -4.14 -28.67
N ASP A 119 -8.16 -4.75 -27.70
CA ASP A 119 -9.52 -4.37 -27.34
C ASP A 119 -9.54 -3.41 -26.16
N CYS A 120 -10.53 -2.52 -26.17
CA CYS A 120 -10.87 -1.68 -25.03
C CYS A 120 -12.17 -2.19 -24.41
N GLY A 121 -12.24 -2.21 -23.08
CA GLY A 121 -13.42 -2.67 -22.37
C GLY A 121 -13.42 -2.28 -20.90
N ILE A 122 -14.57 -2.49 -20.26
CA ILE A 122 -14.72 -2.30 -18.82
C ILE A 122 -14.48 -3.63 -18.13
N TYR A 123 -13.55 -3.66 -17.19
CA TYR A 123 -13.19 -4.89 -16.49
C TYR A 123 -12.96 -4.65 -15.00
N ALA A 124 -13.19 -5.70 -14.22
CA ALA A 124 -12.79 -5.77 -12.82
C ALA A 124 -11.53 -6.62 -12.66
N CYS A 125 -10.81 -6.43 -11.55
CA CYS A 125 -9.74 -7.34 -11.12
C CYS A 125 -10.10 -8.03 -9.81
N LEU A 126 -9.57 -9.24 -9.62
CA LEU A 126 -9.61 -9.93 -8.33
C LEU A 126 -8.27 -9.79 -7.59
N SER A 127 -8.31 -9.32 -6.35
CA SER A 127 -7.22 -9.38 -5.38
C SER A 127 -7.53 -10.49 -4.36
N TYR A 128 -6.67 -11.51 -4.29
CA TYR A 128 -6.92 -12.70 -3.45
C TYR A 128 -5.63 -13.44 -3.09
N THR A 129 -5.76 -14.45 -2.22
CA THR A 129 -4.65 -15.33 -1.82
C THR A 129 -4.81 -16.71 -2.44
N TRP A 130 -3.76 -17.23 -3.06
CA TRP A 130 -3.75 -18.56 -3.66
C TRP A 130 -3.85 -19.68 -2.61
N GLY A 131 -3.27 -19.48 -1.43
CA GLY A 131 -3.11 -20.51 -0.42
C GLY A 131 -1.94 -21.46 -0.72
N ARG A 132 -1.97 -22.67 -0.18
CA ARG A 132 -0.88 -23.66 -0.36
C ARG A 132 -0.81 -24.24 -1.78
N LYS A 133 -1.96 -24.36 -2.46
CA LYS A 133 -2.07 -24.93 -3.80
C LYS A 133 -3.24 -24.27 -4.51
N ASN A 134 -3.05 -23.91 -5.77
CA ASN A 134 -4.09 -23.41 -6.65
C ASN A 134 -4.11 -24.26 -7.93
N THR A 135 -5.14 -25.11 -8.07
CA THR A 135 -5.33 -25.95 -9.27
C THR A 135 -6.18 -25.29 -10.34
N GLY A 136 -6.76 -24.12 -10.04
CA GLY A 136 -7.58 -23.35 -10.96
C GLY A 136 -6.77 -22.59 -12.01
N VAL A 137 -5.45 -22.71 -12.05
CA VAL A 137 -4.58 -21.87 -12.88
C VAL A 137 -4.53 -22.24 -14.36
N THR A 138 -4.29 -21.23 -15.20
CA THR A 138 -4.01 -21.42 -16.63
C THR A 138 -2.56 -21.84 -16.81
N THR A 139 -2.34 -22.85 -17.64
CA THR A 139 -1.02 -23.37 -18.02
C THR A 139 -0.98 -23.46 -19.54
N THR A 140 0.21 -23.64 -20.12
CA THR A 140 0.35 -23.82 -21.57
C THR A 140 -0.48 -25.03 -22.07
N GLN A 141 -0.65 -26.06 -21.24
CA GLN A 141 -1.40 -27.27 -21.59
C GLN A 141 -2.91 -27.06 -21.65
N ASN A 142 -3.48 -26.23 -20.76
CA ASN A 142 -4.93 -26.03 -20.68
C ASN A 142 -5.42 -24.71 -21.30
N LEU A 143 -4.50 -23.88 -21.82
CA LEU A 143 -4.84 -22.57 -22.39
C LEU A 143 -5.86 -22.68 -23.53
N HIS A 144 -5.69 -23.62 -24.45
CA HIS A 144 -6.59 -23.79 -25.59
C HIS A 144 -8.03 -24.10 -25.13
N ASP A 145 -8.18 -25.05 -24.20
CA ASP A 145 -9.47 -25.42 -23.64
C ASP A 145 -10.15 -24.21 -22.98
N ARG A 146 -9.38 -23.42 -22.22
CA ARG A 146 -9.92 -22.23 -21.51
C ARG A 146 -10.33 -21.09 -22.45
N LEU A 147 -9.71 -20.99 -23.63
CA LEU A 147 -10.09 -20.02 -24.66
C LEU A 147 -11.40 -20.41 -25.36
N ASP A 148 -11.69 -21.71 -25.43
CA ASP A 148 -12.94 -22.23 -26.01
C ASP A 148 -14.08 -22.20 -24.98
N ASN A 149 -13.86 -22.82 -23.81
CA ASN A 149 -14.82 -22.94 -22.73
C ASN A 149 -14.14 -23.15 -21.36
N LEU A 150 -14.54 -22.38 -20.36
CA LEU A 150 -14.08 -22.52 -18.98
C LEU A 150 -15.28 -22.87 -18.08
N PRO A 151 -15.49 -24.15 -17.75
CA PRO A 151 -16.62 -24.56 -16.92
C PRO A 151 -16.62 -23.88 -15.55
N PHE A 152 -17.67 -23.10 -15.25
CA PHE A 152 -17.80 -22.36 -13.98
C PHE A 152 -17.71 -23.27 -12.75
N ASP A 153 -18.31 -24.46 -12.81
CA ASP A 153 -18.34 -25.41 -11.71
C ASP A 153 -16.97 -25.99 -11.35
N ASN A 154 -16.02 -25.95 -12.29
CA ASN A 154 -14.65 -26.44 -12.07
C ASN A 154 -13.73 -25.36 -11.46
N LEU A 155 -14.21 -24.14 -11.31
CA LEU A 155 -13.43 -23.07 -10.71
C LEU A 155 -13.36 -23.22 -9.17
N PRO A 156 -12.22 -22.87 -8.56
CA PRO A 156 -12.14 -22.63 -7.13
C PRO A 156 -13.19 -21.65 -6.61
N GLN A 157 -13.58 -21.78 -5.35
CA GLN A 157 -14.69 -21.00 -4.79
C GLN A 157 -14.46 -19.48 -4.85
N THR A 158 -13.24 -18.99 -4.60
CA THR A 158 -12.91 -17.57 -4.69
C THR A 158 -13.06 -17.02 -6.11
N TYR A 159 -12.82 -17.83 -7.14
CA TYR A 159 -13.05 -17.42 -8.53
C TYR A 159 -14.54 -17.40 -8.86
N LYS A 160 -15.30 -18.39 -8.38
CA LYS A 160 -16.76 -18.43 -8.53
C LYS A 160 -17.42 -17.20 -7.91
N ASP A 161 -16.98 -16.84 -6.70
CA ASP A 161 -17.47 -15.68 -5.99
C ASP A 161 -17.13 -14.39 -6.76
N ALA A 162 -15.90 -14.25 -7.27
CA ALA A 162 -15.51 -13.10 -8.08
C ALA A 162 -16.31 -12.96 -9.38
N VAL A 163 -16.53 -14.06 -10.10
CA VAL A 163 -17.40 -14.10 -11.29
C VAL A 163 -18.83 -13.72 -10.93
N THR A 164 -19.34 -14.20 -9.80
CA THR A 164 -20.69 -13.88 -9.31
C THR A 164 -20.84 -12.40 -9.01
N VAL A 165 -19.87 -11.79 -8.31
CA VAL A 165 -19.86 -10.34 -8.02
C VAL A 165 -19.79 -9.52 -9.30
N ALA A 166 -18.84 -9.83 -10.19
CA ALA A 166 -18.66 -9.08 -11.44
C ALA A 166 -19.91 -9.15 -12.33
N ALA A 167 -20.51 -10.34 -12.47
CA ALA A 167 -21.75 -10.52 -13.22
C ALA A 167 -22.94 -9.79 -12.57
N PHE A 168 -23.03 -9.78 -11.24
CA PHE A 168 -24.10 -9.08 -10.52
C PHE A 168 -24.04 -7.56 -10.71
N ILE A 169 -22.83 -7.00 -10.80
CA ILE A 169 -22.58 -5.57 -11.03
C ILE A 169 -22.56 -5.25 -12.54
N GLU A 170 -22.85 -6.23 -13.41
CA GLU A 170 -22.89 -6.07 -14.87
C GLU A 170 -21.53 -5.66 -15.50
N ILE A 171 -20.42 -6.11 -14.91
CA ILE A 171 -19.07 -5.88 -15.45
C ILE A 171 -18.77 -6.97 -16.49
N PRO A 172 -18.52 -6.61 -17.78
CA PRO A 172 -18.46 -7.59 -18.87
C PRO A 172 -17.17 -8.42 -18.90
N PHE A 173 -16.11 -7.96 -18.24
CA PHE A 173 -14.82 -8.64 -18.23
C PHE A 173 -14.25 -8.72 -16.80
N LEU A 174 -13.57 -9.83 -16.50
CA LEU A 174 -12.90 -10.04 -15.22
C LEU A 174 -11.46 -10.49 -15.43
N TRP A 175 -10.54 -9.90 -14.68
CA TRP A 175 -9.14 -10.28 -14.67
C TRP A 175 -8.77 -10.98 -13.37
N ILE A 176 -8.20 -12.18 -13.48
CA ILE A 176 -7.73 -12.98 -12.35
C ILE A 176 -6.33 -13.48 -12.74
N ASP A 177 -5.29 -13.10 -11.99
CA ASP A 177 -3.89 -13.44 -12.28
C ASP A 177 -3.67 -14.93 -12.60
N GLY A 178 -4.26 -15.83 -11.82
CA GLY A 178 -4.15 -17.27 -11.98
C GLY A 178 -4.81 -17.78 -13.27
N LEU A 179 -5.79 -17.06 -13.84
CA LEU A 179 -6.43 -17.42 -15.10
C LEU A 179 -5.82 -16.67 -16.30
N CYS A 180 -5.46 -15.41 -16.11
CA CYS A 180 -5.09 -14.50 -17.20
C CYS A 180 -3.58 -14.48 -17.47
N ILE A 181 -2.76 -14.99 -16.56
CA ILE A 181 -1.31 -15.21 -16.73
C ILE A 181 -1.09 -16.72 -16.87
N ILE A 182 -0.26 -17.13 -17.83
CA ILE A 182 0.17 -18.53 -17.98
C ILE A 182 1.12 -18.84 -16.81
N GLN A 183 0.74 -19.82 -16.00
CA GLN A 183 1.49 -20.26 -14.83
C GLN A 183 2.37 -21.48 -15.16
N GLY A 184 3.49 -21.59 -14.46
CA GLY A 184 4.45 -22.70 -14.57
C GLY A 184 5.80 -22.28 -15.16
N ASP A 185 6.82 -23.12 -14.96
CA ASP A 185 8.22 -22.80 -15.26
C ASP A 185 8.54 -22.64 -16.76
N ALA A 186 7.67 -23.16 -17.64
CA ALA A 186 7.91 -23.18 -19.08
C ALA A 186 7.77 -21.80 -19.76
N ASP A 187 7.00 -20.88 -19.18
CA ASP A 187 6.61 -19.60 -19.80
C ASP A 187 6.87 -18.38 -18.89
N PHE A 188 8.09 -18.30 -18.33
CA PHE A 188 8.53 -17.14 -17.51
C PHE A 188 8.33 -15.78 -18.20
N LYS A 189 8.35 -15.75 -19.55
CA LYS A 189 8.17 -14.53 -20.33
C LYS A 189 6.79 -13.89 -20.12
N ASP A 190 5.74 -14.70 -20.05
CA ASP A 190 4.36 -14.20 -19.90
C ASP A 190 4.15 -13.60 -18.50
N TRP A 191 4.67 -14.27 -17.48
CA TRP A 191 4.71 -13.73 -16.12
C TRP A 191 5.54 -12.46 -16.02
N ALA A 192 6.75 -12.43 -16.60
CA ALA A 192 7.62 -11.26 -16.56
C ALA A 192 6.98 -10.05 -17.25
N GLU A 193 6.33 -10.25 -18.39
CA GLU A 193 5.61 -9.20 -19.12
C GLU A 193 4.41 -8.69 -18.31
N LEU A 194 3.53 -9.59 -17.84
CA LEU A 194 2.29 -9.18 -17.17
C LEU A 194 2.55 -8.65 -15.76
N SER A 195 3.53 -9.20 -15.01
CA SER A 195 3.91 -8.68 -13.70
C SER A 195 4.39 -7.22 -13.77
N SER A 196 5.11 -6.84 -14.83
CA SER A 196 5.53 -5.44 -15.07
C SER A 196 4.37 -4.47 -15.35
N GLN A 197 3.22 -5.02 -15.77
CA GLN A 197 1.99 -4.30 -16.10
C GLN A 197 0.95 -4.33 -14.97
N MET A 198 1.27 -4.87 -13.78
CA MET A 198 0.32 -4.98 -12.67
C MET A 198 -0.29 -3.63 -12.29
N ALA A 199 0.51 -2.56 -12.34
CA ALA A 199 0.02 -1.21 -12.12
C ALA A 199 -1.11 -0.88 -13.09
N GLU A 200 -0.85 -0.96 -14.39
CA GLU A 200 -1.81 -0.64 -15.43
C GLU A 200 -3.05 -1.55 -15.35
N ILE A 201 -2.86 -2.83 -15.05
CA ILE A 201 -3.96 -3.80 -14.94
C ILE A 201 -4.90 -3.47 -13.77
N TYR A 202 -4.38 -3.29 -12.54
CA TYR A 202 -5.24 -2.98 -11.39
C TYR A 202 -5.71 -1.52 -11.41
N GLY A 203 -4.85 -0.62 -11.89
CA GLY A 203 -5.13 0.81 -11.93
C GLY A 203 -6.11 1.22 -13.01
N ASN A 204 -6.23 0.49 -14.12
CA ASN A 204 -7.21 0.76 -15.18
C ASN A 204 -8.54 0.01 -15.02
N ALA A 205 -8.65 -0.90 -14.05
CA ALA A 205 -9.88 -1.61 -13.74
C ALA A 205 -10.94 -0.64 -13.17
N VAL A 206 -12.21 -0.85 -13.53
CA VAL A 206 -13.32 -0.03 -12.97
C VAL A 206 -13.53 -0.31 -11.49
N LEU A 207 -13.23 -1.55 -11.08
CA LEU A 207 -13.39 -2.08 -9.74
C LEU A 207 -12.33 -3.16 -9.47
N VAL A 208 -11.70 -3.10 -8.30
CA VAL A 208 -10.93 -4.22 -7.75
C VAL A 208 -11.74 -4.87 -6.64
N ILE A 209 -11.98 -6.17 -6.76
CA ILE A 209 -12.67 -7.01 -5.79
C ILE A 209 -11.61 -7.64 -4.91
N ALA A 210 -11.60 -7.36 -3.61
CA ALA A 210 -10.61 -7.90 -2.67
C ALA A 210 -11.24 -8.95 -1.75
N ALA A 211 -10.84 -10.22 -1.94
CA ALA A 211 -11.17 -11.33 -1.06
C ALA A 211 -10.26 -11.31 0.18
N ALA A 212 -10.46 -10.33 1.05
CA ALA A 212 -9.49 -9.96 2.09
C ALA A 212 -9.48 -10.90 3.30
N ASP A 213 -10.58 -11.56 3.65
CA ASP A 213 -10.64 -12.50 4.78
C ASP A 213 -10.24 -13.94 4.44
N SER A 214 -9.88 -14.19 3.17
CA SER A 214 -9.55 -15.52 2.66
C SER A 214 -8.04 -15.77 2.66
N ASN A 215 -7.63 -16.98 3.07
CA ASN A 215 -6.24 -17.44 3.03
C ASN A 215 -5.96 -18.43 1.90
N SER A 216 -6.98 -18.81 1.13
CA SER A 216 -6.89 -19.81 0.06
C SER A 216 -7.96 -19.59 -0.99
N VAL A 217 -7.64 -19.90 -2.25
CA VAL A 217 -8.56 -19.76 -3.39
C VAL A 217 -9.81 -20.66 -3.28
N GLU A 218 -9.77 -21.66 -2.40
CA GLU A 218 -10.87 -22.61 -2.17
C GLU A 218 -11.89 -22.15 -1.11
N GLU A 219 -11.59 -21.11 -0.33
CA GLU A 219 -12.45 -20.70 0.80
C GLU A 219 -13.68 -19.87 0.35
N GLY A 220 -13.55 -19.10 -0.73
CA GLY A 220 -14.56 -18.10 -1.09
C GLY A 220 -14.58 -16.91 -0.14
N PHE A 221 -15.48 -15.96 -0.41
CA PHE A 221 -15.68 -14.74 0.36
C PHE A 221 -17.12 -14.20 0.38
N LEU A 222 -18.04 -14.74 -0.45
CA LEU A 222 -19.45 -14.32 -0.43
C LEU A 222 -20.27 -15.01 0.66
N SER A 223 -19.95 -16.28 0.92
CA SER A 223 -20.69 -17.14 1.85
C SER A 223 -20.01 -17.29 3.21
N THR A 224 -19.00 -16.46 3.52
CA THR A 224 -18.21 -16.56 4.74
C THR A 224 -19.12 -16.49 5.96
N PRO A 225 -19.04 -17.45 6.91
CA PRO A 225 -19.85 -17.42 8.11
C PRO A 225 -19.63 -16.10 8.85
N LYS A 226 -20.73 -15.39 9.13
CA LYS A 226 -20.71 -14.19 9.96
C LYS A 226 -20.06 -14.59 11.29
N LEU A 227 -18.98 -13.91 11.70
CA LEU A 227 -18.73 -13.79 13.14
C LEU A 227 -20.05 -13.27 13.72
N PRO A 228 -20.66 -13.93 14.72
CA PRO A 228 -21.93 -13.49 15.26
C PRO A 228 -21.74 -12.09 15.83
N GLN A 229 -22.15 -11.08 15.06
CA GLN A 229 -22.28 -9.72 15.54
C GLN A 229 -23.62 -9.67 16.26
N GLU A 230 -23.64 -10.27 17.45
CA GLU A 230 -24.83 -10.31 18.30
C GLU A 230 -25.36 -8.89 18.45
N LEU A 231 -26.64 -8.71 18.12
CA LEU A 231 -27.32 -7.46 18.36
C LEU A 231 -27.59 -7.36 19.85
N VAL A 232 -26.93 -6.40 20.51
CA VAL A 232 -27.20 -6.03 21.89
C VAL A 232 -28.45 -5.17 21.91
N LYS A 233 -29.50 -5.64 22.57
CA LYS A 233 -30.75 -4.90 22.76
C LYS A 233 -30.68 -4.07 24.04
N PHE A 234 -30.79 -2.77 23.91
CA PHE A 234 -31.01 -1.83 25.00
C PHE A 234 -32.49 -1.45 25.05
N GLN A 235 -33.08 -1.53 26.23
CA GLN A 235 -34.44 -1.04 26.47
C GLN A 235 -34.36 0.28 27.23
N SER A 236 -34.93 1.34 26.66
CA SER A 236 -35.17 2.57 27.40
C SER A 236 -36.53 2.47 28.09
N SER A 237 -36.53 2.42 29.42
CA SER A 237 -37.72 2.76 30.20
C SER A 237 -37.90 4.28 30.08
N ALA A 238 -39.04 4.71 29.53
CA ALA A 238 -39.33 6.10 29.23
C ALA A 238 -38.80 7.08 30.29
N LEU A 239 -38.09 8.12 29.83
CA LEU A 239 -37.90 9.37 30.57
C LEU A 239 -39.29 9.99 30.74
N GLY A 240 -40.06 9.49 31.70
CA GLY A 240 -41.38 10.03 31.99
C GLY A 240 -41.20 11.48 32.44
N SER A 241 -41.58 12.43 31.58
CA SER A 241 -42.04 13.71 32.09
C SER A 241 -43.10 13.39 33.13
N LEU A 242 -42.85 13.78 34.39
CA LEU A 242 -43.94 13.98 35.32
C LEU A 242 -44.93 14.90 34.60
N GLU A 243 -46.20 14.50 34.61
CA GLU A 243 -47.33 15.16 33.93
C GLU A 243 -47.68 14.53 32.57
N ASN A 244 -48.76 13.75 32.61
CA ASN A 244 -49.49 13.11 31.51
C ASN A 244 -49.04 11.70 31.08
N ARG A 245 -49.60 10.72 31.80
CA ARG A 245 -49.71 9.31 31.39
C ARG A 245 -50.50 9.19 30.09
N SER A 246 -49.80 9.19 28.97
CA SER A 246 -50.19 8.45 27.77
C SER A 246 -49.08 7.45 27.49
N GLU A 247 -49.44 6.25 27.05
CA GLU A 247 -48.60 5.04 26.96
C GLU A 247 -47.14 5.34 26.58
N GLY A 248 -46.23 5.19 27.55
CA GLY A 248 -44.81 5.35 27.32
C GLY A 248 -44.32 4.26 26.37
N THR A 249 -44.14 4.60 25.10
CA THR A 249 -43.54 3.72 24.09
C THR A 249 -42.07 3.52 24.44
N GLY A 250 -41.75 2.42 25.12
CA GLY A 250 -40.38 2.05 25.43
C GLY A 250 -39.58 1.88 24.13
N LEU A 251 -38.56 2.71 23.92
CA LEU A 251 -37.66 2.59 22.77
C LEU A 251 -36.77 1.35 22.97
N SER A 252 -36.80 0.43 22.01
CA SER A 252 -35.80 -0.64 21.90
C SER A 252 -34.73 -0.22 20.92
N VAL A 253 -33.50 -0.06 21.41
CA VAL A 253 -32.32 0.24 20.59
C VAL A 253 -31.54 -1.05 20.41
N PHE A 254 -31.25 -1.42 19.17
CA PHE A 254 -30.36 -2.54 18.86
C PHE A 254 -29.02 -1.96 18.42
N ALA A 255 -27.94 -2.37 19.10
CA ALA A 255 -26.58 -2.04 18.69
C ALA A 255 -25.81 -3.31 18.36
N ARG A 256 -24.76 -3.18 17.59
CA ARG A 256 -23.80 -4.27 17.32
C ARG A 256 -22.39 -3.73 17.41
N ALA A 257 -21.44 -4.61 17.68
CA ALA A 257 -20.04 -4.27 17.57
C ALA A 257 -19.73 -3.82 16.13
N MET A 258 -18.99 -2.71 16.05
CA MET A 258 -18.41 -2.23 14.81
C MET A 258 -17.23 -3.13 14.45
N LEU A 259 -17.00 -3.36 13.16
CA LEU A 259 -15.76 -3.98 12.71
C LEU A 259 -14.57 -3.10 13.15
N ASP A 260 -13.42 -3.70 13.43
CA ASP A 260 -12.22 -2.91 13.67
C ASP A 260 -11.78 -2.22 12.35
N HIS A 261 -11.60 -0.91 12.40
CA HIS A 261 -11.20 -0.04 11.29
C HIS A 261 -9.80 0.57 11.50
N SER A 262 -9.07 0.11 12.53
CA SER A 262 -7.70 0.56 12.86
C SER A 262 -6.71 0.42 11.69
N TRP A 263 -7.00 -0.49 10.75
CA TRP A 263 -6.20 -0.78 9.56
C TRP A 263 -6.45 0.19 8.37
N LEU A 264 -7.43 1.09 8.45
CA LEU A 264 -7.76 2.04 7.38
C LEU A 264 -6.94 3.32 7.41
N GLY A 265 -6.48 3.72 8.60
CA GLY A 265 -5.69 4.92 8.76
C GLY A 265 -4.34 4.78 8.07
N TRP A 266 -3.88 5.86 7.44
CA TRP A 266 -2.51 6.00 6.95
C TRP A 266 -1.60 6.72 7.95
N SER A 267 -1.82 6.50 9.25
CA SER A 267 -0.91 6.98 10.29
C SER A 267 0.08 5.87 10.65
N THR A 268 1.25 6.26 11.14
CA THR A 268 2.23 5.32 11.73
C THR A 268 1.67 4.54 12.93
N LEU A 269 0.50 4.94 13.43
CA LEU A 269 -0.26 4.28 14.50
C LEU A 269 -1.29 3.26 13.98
N ALA A 270 -1.57 3.23 12.67
CA ALA A 270 -2.51 2.28 12.11
C ALA A 270 -1.98 0.85 12.24
N GLU A 271 -2.86 -0.07 12.64
CA GLU A 271 -2.46 -1.45 12.81
C GLU A 271 -2.13 -2.09 11.45
N PRO A 272 -1.03 -2.86 11.37
CA PRO A 272 -0.66 -3.52 10.13
C PRO A 272 -1.73 -4.53 9.73
N LYS A 273 -2.05 -4.56 8.43
CA LYS A 273 -2.89 -5.60 7.83
C LYS A 273 -2.18 -6.94 7.98
N SER A 274 -2.51 -7.69 9.02
CA SER A 274 -1.74 -8.85 9.48
C SER A 274 -2.32 -10.20 9.01
N ARG A 275 -3.56 -10.20 8.50
CA ARG A 275 -4.31 -11.38 8.11
C ARG A 275 -4.88 -11.26 6.69
N GLY A 276 -5.07 -12.42 6.05
CA GLY A 276 -5.69 -12.56 4.74
C GLY A 276 -4.95 -11.84 3.61
N THR A 277 -5.65 -11.60 2.50
CA THR A 277 -5.05 -11.11 1.25
C THR A 277 -4.35 -9.77 1.39
N LEU A 278 -4.93 -8.82 2.13
CA LEU A 278 -4.34 -7.48 2.27
C LEU A 278 -3.04 -7.48 3.09
N SER A 279 -2.72 -8.58 3.78
CA SER A 279 -1.44 -8.75 4.44
C SER A 279 -0.29 -9.09 3.50
N ARG A 280 -0.54 -9.34 2.21
CA ARG A 280 0.49 -9.66 1.22
C ARG A 280 1.05 -8.40 0.57
N SER A 281 2.37 -8.36 0.37
CA SER A 281 3.07 -7.21 -0.21
C SER A 281 2.64 -6.94 -1.66
N TRP A 282 2.43 -7.98 -2.48
CA TRP A 282 1.89 -7.82 -3.84
C TRP A 282 0.53 -7.11 -3.87
N CYS A 283 -0.32 -7.36 -2.87
CA CYS A 283 -1.63 -6.73 -2.76
C CYS A 283 -1.57 -5.24 -2.36
N PHE A 284 -0.37 -4.71 -2.05
CA PHE A 284 -0.19 -3.27 -1.79
C PHE A 284 -0.49 -2.45 -3.04
N GLN A 285 0.15 -2.78 -4.17
CA GLN A 285 -0.11 -2.04 -5.42
C GLN A 285 -1.53 -2.27 -5.96
N GLU A 286 -2.08 -3.48 -5.77
CA GLU A 286 -3.46 -3.81 -6.14
C GLU A 286 -4.47 -2.93 -5.39
N GLU A 287 -4.20 -2.66 -4.11
CA GLU A 287 -5.00 -1.78 -3.28
C GLU A 287 -4.80 -0.31 -3.63
N VAL A 288 -3.56 0.18 -3.65
CA VAL A 288 -3.23 1.61 -3.82
C VAL A 288 -3.68 2.13 -5.17
N LEU A 289 -3.44 1.36 -6.22
CA LEU A 289 -3.64 1.85 -7.59
C LEU A 289 -5.09 1.74 -8.06
N ALA A 290 -5.90 0.89 -7.41
CA ALA A 290 -7.30 0.68 -7.78
C ALA A 290 -8.13 1.98 -7.70
N SER A 291 -8.86 2.30 -8.76
CA SER A 291 -9.75 3.47 -8.77
C SER A 291 -10.96 3.29 -7.83
N ARG A 292 -11.41 2.05 -7.68
CA ARG A 292 -12.43 1.62 -6.72
C ARG A 292 -12.05 0.26 -6.16
N LEU A 293 -12.23 0.06 -4.86
CA LEU A 293 -11.91 -1.17 -4.16
C LEU A 293 -13.12 -1.61 -3.34
N LEU A 294 -13.66 -2.79 -3.67
CA LEU A 294 -14.69 -3.47 -2.88
C LEU A 294 -14.04 -4.63 -2.14
N THR A 295 -13.94 -4.51 -0.82
CA THR A 295 -13.23 -5.46 0.03
C THR A 295 -14.22 -6.28 0.86
N PHE A 296 -14.02 -7.59 0.88
CA PHE A 296 -14.74 -8.54 1.73
C PHE A 296 -13.84 -8.95 2.90
N PHE A 297 -14.07 -8.38 4.08
CA PHE A 297 -13.24 -8.55 5.27
C PHE A 297 -14.05 -8.59 6.56
N GLY A 298 -13.72 -9.49 7.49
CA GLY A 298 -14.34 -9.56 8.82
C GLY A 298 -15.84 -9.86 8.76
N GLY A 299 -16.28 -10.60 7.72
CA GLY A 299 -17.69 -10.84 7.43
C GLY A 299 -18.44 -9.67 6.80
N GLU A 300 -17.78 -8.53 6.54
CA GLU A 300 -18.40 -7.32 5.98
C GLU A 300 -17.85 -6.92 4.63
N MET A 301 -18.61 -6.10 3.92
CA MET A 301 -18.14 -5.38 2.74
C MET A 301 -17.78 -3.95 3.09
N ASN A 302 -16.65 -3.49 2.55
CA ASN A 302 -16.28 -2.09 2.56
C ASN A 302 -15.88 -1.62 1.17
N PHE A 303 -16.18 -0.36 0.87
CA PHE A 303 -15.95 0.28 -0.41
C PHE A 303 -15.10 1.53 -0.22
N GLN A 304 -14.12 1.67 -1.10
CA GLN A 304 -13.20 2.80 -1.17
C GLN A 304 -13.05 3.26 -2.61
N CYS A 305 -12.91 4.56 -2.84
CA CYS A 305 -12.52 5.11 -4.13
C CYS A 305 -11.28 6.02 -4.00
N LEU A 306 -10.95 6.79 -5.05
CA LEU A 306 -9.80 7.71 -5.03
C LEU A 306 -10.09 9.04 -4.33
N GLU A 307 -11.37 9.37 -4.14
CA GLU A 307 -11.80 10.51 -3.33
C GLU A 307 -11.98 10.07 -1.86
N ASP A 308 -12.39 10.99 -0.99
CA ASP A 308 -12.51 10.83 0.46
C ASP A 308 -13.64 9.89 0.95
N GLU A 309 -14.22 9.09 0.05
CA GLU A 309 -15.33 8.21 0.36
C GLU A 309 -14.86 6.82 0.78
N TYR A 310 -15.18 6.51 2.04
CA TYR A 310 -15.15 5.17 2.61
C TYR A 310 -16.54 4.78 3.09
N ARG A 311 -17.01 3.60 2.69
CA ARG A 311 -18.27 3.00 3.16
C ARG A 311 -18.04 1.60 3.70
N CYS A 312 -18.80 1.23 4.72
CA CYS A 312 -18.78 -0.10 5.33
C CYS A 312 -20.19 -0.52 5.72
N GLU A 313 -20.50 -1.81 5.72
CA GLU A 313 -21.81 -2.34 6.14
C GLU A 313 -22.16 -1.95 7.59
N CYS A 314 -21.16 -1.76 8.47
CA CYS A 314 -21.37 -1.23 9.82
C CYS A 314 -21.57 0.30 9.89
N ALA A 315 -21.60 1.01 8.76
CA ALA A 315 -21.75 2.46 8.66
C ALA A 315 -20.68 3.26 9.43
N PHE A 316 -19.42 2.82 9.38
CA PHE A 316 -18.29 3.52 10.00
C PHE A 316 -18.14 4.95 9.45
N PRO A 317 -18.10 6.00 10.30
CA PRO A 317 -18.02 7.38 9.87
C PRO A 317 -16.56 7.82 9.63
N ALA A 318 -15.92 7.32 8.58
CA ALA A 318 -14.50 7.62 8.30
C ALA A 318 -14.21 9.13 8.11
N ALA A 319 -14.98 9.80 7.25
CA ALA A 319 -14.77 11.22 6.95
C ALA A 319 -14.93 12.14 8.19
N PRO A 320 -15.97 12.01 9.04
CA PRO A 320 -16.06 12.75 10.30
C PRO A 320 -14.90 12.52 11.28
N LEU A 321 -14.20 11.40 11.19
CA LEU A 321 -13.04 11.08 12.02
C LEU A 321 -11.72 11.59 11.43
N GLY A 322 -11.75 12.25 10.26
CA GLY A 322 -10.56 12.75 9.58
C GLY A 322 -9.59 11.64 9.17
N LEU A 323 -10.11 10.43 8.94
CA LEU A 323 -9.28 9.30 8.52
C LEU A 323 -8.93 9.43 7.04
N VAL A 324 -7.67 9.72 6.77
CA VAL A 324 -7.08 9.73 5.43
C VAL A 324 -6.70 8.30 5.06
N THR A 325 -7.26 7.80 3.97
CA THR A 325 -6.88 6.51 3.39
C THR A 325 -5.61 6.62 2.57
N ILE A 326 -4.91 5.49 2.39
CA ILE A 326 -3.75 5.40 1.50
C ILE A 326 -4.06 5.84 0.06
N LYS A 327 -5.31 5.71 -0.40
CA LYS A 327 -5.72 6.04 -1.76
C LYS A 327 -5.78 7.54 -2.01
N GLU A 328 -6.22 8.32 -1.02
CA GLU A 328 -6.26 9.79 -1.09
C GLU A 328 -4.87 10.36 -1.40
N LEU A 329 -3.80 9.77 -0.85
CA LEU A 329 -2.43 10.18 -1.12
C LEU A 329 -1.98 10.01 -2.58
N TYR A 330 -2.65 9.15 -3.33
CA TYR A 330 -2.38 8.91 -4.74
C TYR A 330 -3.52 9.40 -5.63
N GLU A 331 -4.33 10.32 -5.11
CA GLU A 331 -5.43 10.94 -5.84
C GLU A 331 -4.87 11.67 -7.08
N PRO A 332 -5.45 11.47 -8.28
CA PRO A 332 -4.96 12.07 -9.52
C PRO A 332 -4.90 13.60 -9.51
N ARG A 333 -5.72 14.26 -8.68
CA ARG A 333 -5.73 15.72 -8.53
C ARG A 333 -4.59 16.24 -7.67
N LEU A 334 -4.05 15.40 -6.78
CA LEU A 334 -2.91 15.78 -5.97
C LEU A 334 -1.67 15.77 -6.86
N LYS A 335 -1.23 16.98 -7.25
CA LYS A 335 0.10 17.18 -7.80
C LYS A 335 1.10 16.90 -6.67
N LEU A 336 1.56 15.65 -6.57
CA LEU A 336 2.51 15.22 -5.53
C LEU A 336 3.74 16.13 -5.46
N GLY A 337 4.17 16.70 -6.60
CA GLY A 337 5.27 17.67 -6.66
C GLY A 337 4.99 19.03 -6.00
N ASP A 338 3.71 19.41 -5.83
CA ASP A 338 3.28 20.65 -5.18
C ASP A 338 3.07 20.46 -3.66
N MET A 339 3.09 19.22 -3.16
CA MET A 339 3.04 18.97 -1.72
C MET A 339 4.36 19.39 -1.07
N GLU A 340 4.29 19.92 0.15
CA GLU A 340 5.49 20.28 0.91
C GLU A 340 6.31 19.05 1.35
N THR A 341 5.69 17.86 1.39
CA THR A 341 6.22 16.64 2.02
C THR A 341 6.13 15.34 1.19
N PRO A 342 6.32 15.31 -0.14
CA PRO A 342 6.21 14.07 -0.94
C PRO A 342 7.16 12.95 -0.48
N ASN A 343 8.30 13.29 0.11
CA ASN A 343 9.21 12.31 0.69
C ASN A 343 8.65 11.61 1.94
N TRP A 344 7.90 12.32 2.79
CA TRP A 344 7.21 11.69 3.93
C TRP A 344 6.18 10.67 3.44
N MET A 345 5.43 11.01 2.39
CA MET A 345 4.44 10.10 1.83
C MET A 345 5.08 8.81 1.32
N TRP A 346 6.19 8.92 0.60
CA TRP A 346 6.94 7.76 0.15
C TRP A 346 7.52 6.95 1.31
N GLN A 347 8.06 7.61 2.33
CA GLN A 347 8.57 6.95 3.53
C GLN A 347 7.46 6.16 4.23
N SER A 348 6.30 6.77 4.45
CA SER A 348 5.12 6.09 5.00
C SER A 348 4.70 4.91 4.11
N THR A 349 4.75 5.08 2.79
CA THR A 349 4.46 4.02 1.81
C THR A 349 5.36 2.82 1.99
N VAL A 350 6.66 3.06 2.12
CA VAL A 350 7.65 2.01 2.38
C VAL A 350 7.37 1.33 3.72
N GLU A 351 7.10 2.08 4.80
CA GLU A 351 6.81 1.47 6.11
C GLU A 351 5.58 0.55 6.08
N HIS A 352 4.47 1.01 5.51
CA HIS A 352 3.26 0.19 5.39
C HIS A 352 3.43 -1.00 4.44
N TYR A 353 4.18 -0.82 3.35
CA TYR A 353 4.50 -1.88 2.40
C TYR A 353 5.36 -2.97 3.04
N THR A 354 6.42 -2.59 3.75
CA THR A 354 7.40 -3.54 4.33
C THR A 354 6.84 -4.31 5.52
N ARG A 355 5.77 -3.83 6.16
CA ARG A 355 5.00 -4.56 7.18
C ARG A 355 4.14 -5.69 6.61
N ARG A 356 3.91 -5.73 5.30
CA ARG A 356 3.21 -6.82 4.63
C ARG A 356 4.14 -8.03 4.42
N LYS A 357 3.53 -9.21 4.32
CA LYS A 357 4.16 -10.51 4.13
C LYS A 357 4.55 -10.68 2.67
N LEU A 358 5.81 -11.03 2.44
CA LEU A 358 6.34 -11.39 1.13
C LEU A 358 6.98 -12.78 1.21
N THR A 359 6.50 -13.71 0.38
CA THR A 359 7.01 -15.09 0.35
C THR A 359 8.30 -15.21 -0.45
N VAL A 360 8.41 -14.48 -1.56
CA VAL A 360 9.56 -14.48 -2.46
C VAL A 360 10.34 -13.18 -2.26
N ALA A 361 11.49 -13.25 -1.57
CA ALA A 361 12.22 -12.05 -1.17
C ALA A 361 12.70 -11.18 -2.36
N THR A 362 13.01 -11.80 -3.50
CA THR A 362 13.46 -11.10 -4.72
C THR A 362 12.37 -10.23 -5.36
N ASP A 363 11.11 -10.46 -5.04
CA ASP A 363 9.98 -9.67 -5.55
C ASP A 363 9.83 -8.32 -4.84
N ARG A 364 10.67 -8.02 -3.85
CA ARG A 364 10.45 -6.93 -2.91
C ARG A 364 10.40 -5.53 -3.54
N LEU A 365 11.17 -5.27 -4.59
CA LEU A 365 11.04 -4.03 -5.36
C LEU A 365 9.92 -4.15 -6.40
N THR A 366 9.83 -5.27 -7.09
CA THR A 366 8.82 -5.53 -8.14
C THR A 366 7.38 -5.40 -7.63
N ALA A 367 7.09 -5.88 -6.42
CA ALA A 367 5.75 -5.81 -5.83
C ALA A 367 5.32 -4.37 -5.46
N LEU A 368 6.23 -3.40 -5.50
CA LEU A 368 5.97 -1.96 -5.29
C LEU A 368 6.27 -1.12 -6.54
N SER A 369 6.86 -1.71 -7.60
CA SER A 369 7.43 -0.97 -8.74
C SER A 369 6.38 -0.17 -9.50
N GLY A 370 5.16 -0.70 -9.57
CA GLY A 370 4.00 -0.03 -10.12
C GLY A 370 3.66 1.29 -9.42
N VAL A 371 3.59 1.28 -8.09
CA VAL A 371 3.36 2.50 -7.29
C VAL A 371 4.53 3.46 -7.46
N ALA A 372 5.77 2.95 -7.45
CA ALA A 372 6.95 3.76 -7.68
C ALA A 372 6.90 4.48 -9.04
N ARG A 373 6.49 3.81 -10.12
CA ARG A 373 6.41 4.41 -11.46
C ARG A 373 5.43 5.59 -11.52
N VAL A 374 4.30 5.45 -10.85
CA VAL A 374 3.28 6.52 -10.74
C VAL A 374 3.84 7.72 -10.01
N VAL A 375 4.46 7.49 -8.85
CA VAL A 375 5.07 8.57 -8.06
C VAL A 375 6.22 9.22 -8.79
N GLN A 376 7.06 8.43 -9.46
CA GLN A 376 8.20 8.91 -10.23
C GLN A 376 7.75 9.90 -11.30
N SER A 377 6.67 9.57 -12.01
CA SER A 377 6.08 10.42 -13.05
C SER A 377 5.55 11.74 -12.47
N SER A 378 4.89 11.68 -11.31
CA SER A 378 4.35 12.88 -10.64
C SER A 378 5.43 13.75 -10.01
N LEU A 379 6.47 13.17 -9.41
CA LEU A 379 7.58 13.89 -8.77
C LEU A 379 8.64 14.36 -9.77
N ARG A 380 8.64 13.83 -11.00
CA ARG A 380 9.63 14.11 -12.05
C ARG A 380 11.08 13.89 -11.56
N THR A 381 11.27 12.88 -10.71
CA THR A 381 12.56 12.51 -10.12
C THR A 381 12.99 11.13 -10.61
N LYS A 382 14.25 10.73 -10.37
CA LYS A 382 14.71 9.38 -10.68
C LYS A 382 14.51 8.46 -9.48
N TYR A 383 14.13 7.22 -9.76
CA TYR A 383 14.07 6.17 -8.75
C TYR A 383 15.37 5.36 -8.74
N ALA A 384 15.83 4.97 -7.55
CA ALA A 384 16.97 4.09 -7.38
C ALA A 384 16.73 3.13 -6.21
N ALA A 385 16.42 1.88 -6.54
CA ALA A 385 16.27 0.76 -5.60
C ALA A 385 15.53 1.13 -4.30
N GLY A 386 14.33 1.70 -4.38
CA GLY A 386 13.55 2.08 -3.21
C GLY A 386 13.57 3.57 -2.83
N HIS A 387 14.40 4.39 -3.48
CA HIS A 387 14.65 5.77 -3.08
C HIS A 387 14.48 6.75 -4.25
N TRP A 388 14.07 7.99 -3.94
CA TRP A 388 14.03 9.10 -4.89
C TRP A 388 15.38 9.83 -4.90
N LEU A 389 15.90 10.10 -6.10
CA LEU A 389 17.14 10.85 -6.29
C LEU A 389 16.89 12.36 -6.31
N ASP A 390 16.34 12.87 -5.21
CA ASP A 390 16.05 14.28 -4.99
C ASP A 390 16.87 14.87 -3.83
N ARG A 391 16.46 16.05 -3.34
CA ARG A 391 17.11 16.75 -2.23
C ARG A 391 17.13 15.96 -0.91
N ASP A 392 16.19 15.04 -0.72
CA ASP A 392 16.02 14.26 0.50
C ASP A 392 16.59 12.84 0.36
N PHE A 393 17.30 12.53 -0.74
CA PHE A 393 17.92 11.21 -0.95
C PHE A 393 18.78 10.77 0.24
N LEU A 394 19.65 11.65 0.77
CA LEU A 394 20.48 11.35 1.94
C LEU A 394 19.63 10.99 3.17
N CYS A 395 18.57 11.76 3.41
CA CYS A 395 17.61 11.54 4.48
C CYS A 395 16.89 10.19 4.33
N SER A 396 16.56 9.80 3.10
CA SER A 396 15.91 8.52 2.82
C SER A 396 16.79 7.30 3.13
N LEU A 397 18.11 7.47 3.28
CA LEU A 397 19.02 6.40 3.70
C LEU A 397 18.95 6.12 5.21
N CYS A 398 18.32 6.99 6.00
CA CYS A 398 18.15 6.85 7.44
C CYS A 398 16.96 5.95 7.78
N TRP A 399 17.09 4.66 7.51
CA TRP A 399 16.09 3.63 7.87
C TRP A 399 16.69 2.59 8.82
N ALA A 400 15.86 1.89 9.59
CA ALA A 400 16.28 0.79 10.45
C ALA A 400 15.26 -0.37 10.42
N PRO A 401 15.69 -1.63 10.60
CA PRO A 401 14.77 -2.75 10.70
C PRO A 401 13.90 -2.67 11.96
N VAL A 402 12.59 -2.94 11.84
CA VAL A 402 11.67 -3.07 12.98
C VAL A 402 11.71 -4.52 13.45
N ARG A 403 12.41 -4.79 14.55
CA ARG A 403 12.57 -6.17 15.03
C ARG A 403 11.36 -6.64 15.82
N ASN A 404 10.78 -7.75 15.38
CA ASN A 404 9.83 -8.57 16.14
C ASN A 404 10.15 -10.06 15.91
N ARG A 405 9.60 -10.98 16.73
CA ARG A 405 9.87 -12.43 16.63
C ARG A 405 9.57 -13.06 15.25
N GLU A 406 8.77 -12.41 14.42
CA GLU A 406 8.42 -12.90 13.08
C GLU A 406 9.47 -12.49 12.03
N THR A 407 10.15 -11.35 12.21
CA THR A 407 11.18 -10.83 11.29
C THR A 407 12.42 -11.70 11.12
N ASP A 408 12.73 -12.56 12.09
CA ASP A 408 13.91 -13.44 12.05
C ASP A 408 13.72 -14.66 11.14
N ARG A 409 12.50 -14.94 10.66
CA ARG A 409 12.15 -16.14 9.89
C ARG A 409 12.15 -15.96 8.37
N THR A 410 12.24 -14.73 7.87
CA THR A 410 12.07 -14.38 6.44
C THR A 410 13.39 -14.11 5.70
N TYR A 411 14.52 -14.53 6.25
CA TYR A 411 15.82 -14.33 5.61
C TYR A 411 15.92 -15.08 4.27
N SER A 412 16.34 -14.36 3.22
CA SER A 412 16.80 -14.96 1.97
C SER A 412 18.29 -14.71 1.81
N GLN A 413 19.01 -15.70 1.26
CA GLN A 413 20.41 -15.55 0.85
C GLN A 413 20.55 -14.90 -0.54
N ASP A 414 19.46 -14.79 -1.28
CA ASP A 414 19.47 -14.22 -2.62
C ASP A 414 19.70 -12.70 -2.58
N TYR A 415 20.39 -12.20 -3.60
CA TYR A 415 20.53 -10.76 -3.78
C TYR A 415 19.19 -10.15 -4.18
N VAL A 416 18.73 -9.17 -3.39
CA VAL A 416 17.48 -8.43 -3.65
C VAL A 416 17.77 -6.98 -4.07
N ALA A 417 18.64 -6.30 -3.33
CA ALA A 417 18.96 -4.89 -3.53
C ALA A 417 20.33 -4.54 -2.93
N PRO A 418 20.93 -3.39 -3.31
CA PRO A 418 22.13 -2.84 -2.68
C PRO A 418 21.97 -2.66 -1.17
N SER A 419 23.04 -2.78 -0.38
CA SER A 419 22.95 -2.75 1.09
C SER A 419 22.41 -1.43 1.66
N TRP A 420 22.58 -0.32 0.95
CA TRP A 420 22.06 0.99 1.33
C TRP A 420 20.54 1.13 1.13
N SER A 421 19.93 0.24 0.34
CA SER A 421 18.48 0.20 0.10
C SER A 421 17.76 -0.52 1.22
N TRP A 422 16.61 0.03 1.66
CA TRP A 422 15.72 -0.66 2.60
C TRP A 422 15.21 -2.00 2.07
N ALA A 423 15.23 -2.21 0.75
CA ALA A 423 14.81 -3.46 0.13
C ALA A 423 15.82 -4.60 0.36
N ALA A 424 17.04 -4.31 0.82
CA ALA A 424 18.01 -5.36 1.20
C ALA A 424 17.60 -6.12 2.47
N HIS A 425 16.75 -5.53 3.31
CA HIS A 425 16.20 -6.18 4.51
C HIS A 425 14.83 -6.81 4.21
N ASN A 426 14.67 -8.13 4.36
CA ASN A 426 13.37 -8.80 4.12
C ASN A 426 12.47 -8.82 5.38
N GLY A 427 12.03 -7.63 5.80
CA GLY A 427 11.14 -7.43 6.94
C GLY A 427 10.66 -5.98 7.05
N PRO A 428 9.80 -5.65 8.03
CA PRO A 428 9.38 -4.28 8.28
C PRO A 428 10.57 -3.37 8.60
N ILE A 429 10.54 -2.17 8.06
CA ILE A 429 11.51 -1.12 8.38
C ILE A 429 10.77 0.10 8.94
N THR A 430 11.52 0.97 9.62
CA THR A 430 11.09 2.32 9.95
C THR A 430 12.06 3.33 9.37
N MET A 431 11.51 4.43 8.88
CA MET A 431 12.24 5.60 8.43
C MET A 431 12.47 6.49 9.65
N TRP A 432 13.73 6.76 9.96
CA TRP A 432 14.11 7.37 11.23
C TRP A 432 13.80 8.87 11.30
N ILE A 433 13.52 9.54 10.16
CA ILE A 433 13.27 10.97 10.16
C ILE A 433 11.77 11.22 10.37
N PRO A 434 11.37 11.78 11.54
CA PRO A 434 9.98 12.02 11.85
C PRO A 434 9.50 13.23 11.05
N TYR A 435 8.83 12.99 9.93
CA TYR A 435 8.06 14.03 9.25
C TYR A 435 6.58 14.07 9.70
N GLY A 436 6.18 13.26 10.69
CA GLY A 436 4.78 13.09 11.09
C GLY A 436 4.56 13.22 12.59
N GLY A 437 4.23 14.44 13.03
CA GLY A 437 3.76 14.78 14.37
C GLY A 437 3.45 16.28 14.43
N SER A 438 2.58 16.73 15.33
CA SER A 438 2.12 18.14 15.46
C SER A 438 3.22 19.16 15.81
N GLU A 439 4.50 18.78 15.74
CA GLU A 439 5.66 19.64 15.93
C GLU A 439 6.44 19.64 14.61
N GLU A 440 6.74 20.84 14.07
CA GLU A 440 7.52 20.96 12.84
C GLU A 440 8.81 20.13 12.94
N PRO A 441 9.06 19.21 12.00
CA PRO A 441 10.29 18.43 11.96
C PRO A 441 11.49 19.35 11.96
N GLY A 442 12.47 19.10 12.83
CA GLY A 442 13.76 19.78 12.77
C GLY A 442 14.38 19.54 11.39
N THR A 443 14.63 20.61 10.62
CA THR A 443 15.23 20.49 9.29
C THR A 443 16.58 19.76 9.38
N PRO A 444 16.79 18.66 8.64
CA PRO A 444 18.05 17.92 8.68
C PRO A 444 19.21 18.79 8.24
N ARG A 445 20.30 18.73 8.98
CA ARG A 445 21.55 19.44 8.70
C ARG A 445 22.60 18.45 8.24
N PHE A 446 23.36 18.83 7.22
CA PHE A 446 24.44 18.02 6.68
C PHE A 446 25.78 18.64 7.09
N LEU A 447 26.70 17.82 7.61
CA LEU A 447 28.06 18.26 7.88
C LEU A 447 28.74 18.68 6.57
N SER A 448 29.68 19.63 6.64
CA SER A 448 30.43 20.07 5.47
C SER A 448 31.05 18.87 4.73
N LYS A 449 30.81 18.77 3.42
CA LYS A 449 31.26 17.67 2.53
C LYS A 449 30.42 16.38 2.55
N THR A 450 29.36 16.28 3.35
CA THR A 450 28.41 15.17 3.24
C THR A 450 27.60 15.28 1.95
N VAL A 451 27.82 14.37 1.01
CA VAL A 451 27.18 14.36 -0.31
C VAL A 451 27.25 12.96 -0.92
N VAL A 452 26.22 12.57 -1.68
CA VAL A 452 26.31 11.44 -2.61
C VAL A 452 26.64 12.00 -3.99
N ARG A 453 27.79 11.58 -4.54
CA ARG A 453 28.33 12.08 -5.81
C ARG A 453 27.82 11.30 -7.02
N ASN A 454 27.57 10.01 -6.83
CA ASN A 454 27.13 9.11 -7.88
C ASN A 454 26.21 8.03 -7.31
N VAL A 455 25.20 7.66 -8.08
CA VAL A 455 24.30 6.53 -7.80
C VAL A 455 24.24 5.69 -9.07
N GLY A 456 24.69 4.44 -8.97
CA GLY A 456 24.60 3.46 -10.04
C GLY A 456 23.61 2.36 -9.67
N ILE A 457 22.72 2.01 -10.59
CA ILE A 457 21.81 0.88 -10.48
C ILE A 457 21.95 0.03 -11.73
N ILE A 458 21.88 -1.29 -11.57
CA ILE A 458 21.84 -2.26 -12.66
C ILE A 458 20.46 -2.93 -12.60
N PRO A 459 19.49 -2.51 -13.44
CA PRO A 459 18.18 -3.13 -13.50
C PRO A 459 18.26 -4.62 -13.83
N ALA A 460 17.38 -5.43 -13.23
CA ALA A 460 17.27 -6.85 -13.56
C ALA A 460 16.42 -7.08 -14.82
N THR A 461 15.45 -6.19 -15.06
CA THR A 461 14.47 -6.20 -16.14
C THR A 461 14.43 -4.82 -16.83
N GLU A 462 13.53 -4.64 -17.80
CA GLU A 462 13.25 -3.32 -18.41
C GLU A 462 12.52 -2.36 -17.46
N ASP A 463 11.95 -2.87 -16.37
CA ASP A 463 11.27 -2.06 -15.34
C ASP A 463 12.30 -1.40 -14.41
N GLU A 464 12.66 -0.14 -14.67
CA GLU A 464 13.65 0.61 -13.90
C GLU A 464 13.27 0.82 -12.42
N THR A 465 11.99 0.67 -12.08
CA THR A 465 11.49 0.75 -10.69
C THR A 465 11.38 -0.62 -10.00
N GLY A 466 11.68 -1.71 -10.72
CA GLY A 466 11.54 -3.08 -10.26
C GLY A 466 12.82 -3.69 -9.70
N ALA A 467 12.97 -5.01 -9.92
CA ALA A 467 14.12 -5.77 -9.45
C ALA A 467 15.45 -5.26 -10.01
N VAL A 468 16.52 -5.41 -9.21
CA VAL A 468 17.87 -4.97 -9.55
C VAL A 468 18.87 -6.13 -9.42
N LYS A 469 19.92 -6.12 -10.23
CA LYS A 469 21.05 -7.09 -10.19
C LYS A 469 22.26 -6.55 -9.44
N GLY A 470 22.27 -5.25 -9.16
CA GLY A 470 23.42 -4.57 -8.59
C GLY A 470 23.13 -3.09 -8.41
N GLY A 471 23.94 -2.44 -7.59
CA GLY A 471 23.92 -0.99 -7.45
C GLY A 471 24.94 -0.52 -6.43
N GLY A 472 25.15 0.78 -6.38
CA GLY A 472 26.08 1.37 -5.42
C GLY A 472 26.00 2.89 -5.42
N ILE A 473 26.34 3.48 -4.27
CA ILE A 473 26.44 4.92 -4.09
C ILE A 473 27.86 5.32 -3.75
N THR A 474 28.36 6.38 -4.40
CA THR A 474 29.63 7.01 -4.05
C THR A 474 29.35 8.16 -3.10
N ALA A 475 29.50 7.92 -1.80
CA ALA A 475 29.26 8.89 -0.75
C ALA A 475 30.58 9.55 -0.30
N SER A 476 30.54 10.84 -0.01
CA SER A 476 31.61 11.57 0.66
C SER A 476 31.05 12.22 1.92
N GLY A 477 31.86 12.34 2.96
CA GLY A 477 31.42 12.88 4.24
C GLY A 477 32.36 12.49 5.36
N VAL A 478 31.88 12.58 6.60
CA VAL A 478 32.61 12.17 7.79
C VAL A 478 32.36 10.70 8.06
N PHE A 479 33.39 9.89 7.90
CA PHE A 479 33.36 8.45 8.17
C PHE A 479 34.32 8.14 9.30
N LEU A 480 33.82 7.81 10.48
CA LEU A 480 34.61 7.55 11.67
C LEU A 480 35.00 6.06 11.74
N ASP A 481 36.27 5.74 11.95
CA ASP A 481 36.68 4.36 12.29
C ASP A 481 36.06 3.92 13.63
N ILE A 482 35.46 2.72 13.64
CA ILE A 482 34.78 2.18 14.82
C ILE A 482 35.15 0.70 15.01
N SER A 483 34.93 0.19 16.21
CA SER A 483 34.87 -1.26 16.46
C SER A 483 33.42 -1.67 16.67
N VAL A 484 33.06 -2.88 16.25
CA VAL A 484 31.73 -3.44 16.49
C VAL A 484 31.88 -4.66 17.39
N LEU A 485 31.06 -4.74 18.43
CA LEU A 485 31.00 -5.88 19.33
C LEU A 485 29.62 -6.54 19.20
N MET A 486 29.57 -7.87 19.19
CA MET A 486 28.31 -8.61 19.26
C MET A 486 27.75 -8.59 20.68
N THR A 487 26.43 -8.49 20.81
CA THR A 487 25.79 -8.77 22.09
C THR A 487 25.59 -10.28 22.28
N SER A 488 26.03 -10.84 23.40
CA SER A 488 26.07 -12.29 23.61
C SER A 488 24.70 -12.97 23.68
N ARG A 489 23.61 -12.20 23.73
CA ARG A 489 22.23 -12.69 23.88
C ARG A 489 21.40 -12.60 22.60
N ASP A 490 21.82 -11.79 21.63
CA ASP A 490 21.04 -11.50 20.42
C ASP A 490 21.99 -11.34 19.22
N GLN A 491 21.91 -12.28 18.27
CA GLN A 491 22.72 -12.27 17.06
C GLN A 491 22.37 -11.11 16.11
N SER A 492 21.26 -10.42 16.35
CA SER A 492 20.81 -9.28 15.54
C SER A 492 21.21 -7.91 16.12
N ALA A 493 21.78 -7.85 17.31
CA ALA A 493 22.16 -6.60 17.99
C ALA A 493 23.67 -6.47 18.17
N GLY A 494 24.20 -5.33 17.72
CA GLY A 494 25.60 -4.94 17.82
C GLY A 494 25.79 -3.72 18.71
N VAL A 495 27.03 -3.50 19.14
CA VAL A 495 27.45 -2.29 19.84
C VAL A 495 28.61 -1.66 19.08
N MET A 496 28.37 -0.47 18.54
CA MET A 496 29.40 0.38 17.96
C MET A 496 30.22 1.02 19.09
N VAL A 497 31.54 0.93 19.00
CA VAL A 497 32.48 1.45 20.00
C VAL A 497 33.48 2.40 19.36
N ARG A 498 33.60 3.61 19.91
CA ARG A 498 34.64 4.58 19.55
C ARG A 498 34.92 5.54 20.71
N SER A 499 36.19 5.77 21.00
CA SER A 499 36.62 6.70 22.08
C SER A 499 35.95 6.45 23.44
N SER A 500 35.72 5.18 23.77
CA SER A 500 35.00 4.70 24.97
C SER A 500 33.47 4.88 24.97
N GLU A 501 32.90 5.50 23.94
CA GLU A 501 31.44 5.54 23.74
C GLU A 501 30.96 4.20 23.18
N LYS A 502 29.79 3.74 23.67
CA LYS A 502 29.15 2.49 23.25
C LYS A 502 27.72 2.79 22.82
N ILE A 503 27.43 2.60 21.54
CA ILE A 503 26.14 2.91 20.94
C ILE A 503 25.52 1.62 20.41
N PRO A 504 24.40 1.16 20.98
CA PRO A 504 23.72 -0.04 20.49
C PRO A 504 23.06 0.23 19.14
N PHE A 505 23.09 -0.77 18.26
CA PHE A 505 22.38 -0.72 16.99
C PHE A 505 21.92 -2.12 16.61
N TYR A 506 20.98 -2.21 15.69
CA TYR A 506 20.56 -3.47 15.12
C TYR A 506 21.22 -3.67 13.76
N PHE A 507 21.70 -4.88 13.52
CA PHE A 507 22.15 -5.26 12.20
C PHE A 507 20.97 -5.29 11.24
N ASP A 508 21.18 -4.84 10.01
CA ASP A 508 20.19 -4.92 8.94
C ASP A 508 19.85 -6.39 8.63
N ARG A 509 20.80 -7.31 8.84
CA ARG A 509 20.62 -8.76 8.68
C ARG A 509 20.79 -9.49 10.03
N PRO A 510 19.90 -10.44 10.41
CA PRO A 510 19.90 -11.08 11.73
C PRO A 510 21.07 -12.05 11.97
N THR A 511 21.74 -12.54 10.93
CA THR A 511 22.81 -13.54 11.01
C THR A 511 24.20 -12.95 10.80
N GLU A 512 24.37 -11.65 11.05
CA GLU A 512 25.66 -10.99 10.89
C GLU A 512 26.69 -11.53 11.91
N THR A 513 27.81 -12.02 11.38
CA THR A 513 28.96 -12.41 12.20
C THR A 513 30.02 -11.34 12.13
N VAL A 514 30.40 -10.78 13.27
CA VAL A 514 31.56 -9.90 13.36
C VAL A 514 32.83 -10.73 13.34
N ARG A 515 33.70 -10.52 12.35
CA ARG A 515 35.02 -11.18 12.28
C ARG A 515 36.10 -10.21 12.72
N ASP A 516 37.17 -10.73 13.33
CA ASP A 516 38.30 -9.91 13.77
C ASP A 516 39.02 -9.18 12.61
N THR A 517 38.85 -9.68 11.38
CA THR A 517 39.41 -9.07 10.17
C THR A 517 38.59 -7.92 9.61
N ASP A 518 37.34 -7.76 10.05
CA ASP A 518 36.42 -6.80 9.46
C ASP A 518 36.75 -5.38 9.94
N LYS A 519 36.84 -4.44 9.00
CA LYS A 519 36.97 -3.02 9.34
C LYS A 519 35.63 -2.33 9.21
N TYR A 520 35.25 -1.61 10.26
CA TYR A 520 33.98 -0.91 10.36
C TYR A 520 34.16 0.59 10.41
N PHE A 521 33.19 1.29 9.83
CA PHE A 521 33.13 2.74 9.82
C PHE A 521 31.72 3.22 10.15
N CYS A 522 31.62 4.41 10.72
CA CYS A 522 30.37 5.10 10.97
C CYS A 522 30.30 6.34 10.10
N TRP A 523 29.36 6.40 9.16
CA TRP A 523 29.08 7.59 8.37
C TRP A 523 28.01 8.45 9.06
N ILE A 524 28.33 9.72 9.30
CA ILE A 524 27.37 10.70 9.78
C ILE A 524 26.56 11.22 8.59
N VAL A 525 25.32 10.73 8.45
CA VAL A 525 24.46 11.04 7.31
C VAL A 525 23.89 12.45 7.43
N CYS A 526 23.28 12.77 8.57
CA CYS A 526 22.76 14.10 8.89
C CYS A 526 22.66 14.29 10.40
N THR A 527 22.34 15.50 10.83
CA THR A 527 22.00 15.83 12.21
C THR A 527 20.62 16.49 12.27
N LEU A 528 19.83 16.13 13.28
CA LEU A 528 18.52 16.72 13.54
C LEU A 528 18.61 17.62 14.78
N PRO A 529 18.32 18.93 14.67
CA PRO A 529 18.25 19.80 15.83
C PRO A 529 16.98 19.49 16.63
N SER A 530 17.06 19.48 17.96
CA SER A 530 15.86 19.33 18.80
C SER A 530 14.90 20.52 18.65
N PRO A 531 13.58 20.31 18.83
CA PRO A 531 12.58 21.37 18.76
C PRO A 531 12.88 22.52 19.74
N PRO A 532 12.49 23.77 19.42
CA PRO A 532 12.78 24.95 20.23
C PRO A 532 12.16 24.91 21.64
N VAL A 533 11.24 23.98 21.90
CA VAL A 533 10.51 23.83 23.18
C VAL A 533 11.39 23.24 24.30
N SER A 534 12.50 22.58 23.97
CA SER A 534 13.40 22.00 24.97
C SER A 534 14.38 23.04 25.55
N LYS A 535 14.48 23.12 26.89
CA LYS A 535 15.41 24.04 27.59
C LYS A 535 16.90 23.71 27.37
N LYS A 536 17.22 22.57 26.74
CA LYS A 536 18.57 22.15 26.38
C LYS A 536 18.60 21.90 24.88
N ARG A 537 19.40 22.66 24.13
CA ARG A 537 19.68 22.36 22.72
C ARG A 537 20.41 21.02 22.65
N SER A 538 19.70 19.97 22.26
CA SER A 538 20.27 18.71 21.82
C SER A 538 20.27 18.63 20.29
N GLU A 539 21.22 17.88 19.76
CA GLU A 539 21.30 17.53 18.35
C GLU A 539 21.41 16.01 18.25
N THR A 540 20.54 15.40 17.46
CA THR A 540 20.59 13.95 17.21
C THR A 540 21.39 13.68 15.94
N TYR A 541 22.32 12.75 16.00
CA TYR A 541 23.17 12.36 14.88
C TYR A 541 22.66 11.07 14.26
N CYS A 542 22.44 11.07 12.94
CA CYS A 542 22.06 9.87 12.18
C CYS A 542 23.31 9.13 11.72
N LEU A 543 23.52 7.92 12.23
CA LEU A 543 24.76 7.16 12.10
C LEU A 543 24.52 5.89 11.29
N MET A 544 25.11 5.83 10.09
CA MET A 544 25.11 4.61 9.27
C MET A 544 26.36 3.79 9.57
N VAL A 545 26.16 2.52 9.95
CA VAL A 545 27.23 1.57 10.25
C VAL A 545 27.59 0.82 8.97
N LEU A 546 28.86 0.87 8.61
CA LEU A 546 29.41 0.30 7.37
C LEU A 546 30.49 -0.72 7.68
N ARG A 547 30.59 -1.77 6.87
CA ARG A 547 31.65 -2.78 6.90
C ARG A 547 32.39 -2.81 5.56
N THR A 548 33.72 -2.90 5.59
CA THR A 548 34.52 -3.14 4.38
C THR A 548 34.18 -4.47 3.71
N MET A 549 34.17 -4.49 2.38
CA MET A 549 33.98 -5.74 1.65
C MET A 549 35.19 -6.69 1.82
N PRO A 550 34.97 -7.98 2.13
CA PRO A 550 36.06 -8.95 2.22
C PRO A 550 36.86 -9.05 0.92
N GLY A 551 38.18 -8.86 0.99
CA GLY A 551 39.07 -8.94 -0.18
C GLY A 551 38.94 -7.80 -1.19
N GLY A 552 38.08 -6.79 -0.93
CA GLY A 552 37.90 -5.63 -1.79
C GLY A 552 38.81 -4.44 -1.46
N PRO A 553 38.85 -3.40 -2.30
CA PRO A 553 39.55 -2.16 -1.97
C PRO A 553 38.97 -1.51 -0.71
N ALA A 554 39.81 -0.88 0.11
CA ALA A 554 39.42 -0.33 1.42
C ALA A 554 38.30 0.74 1.40
N HIS A 555 37.94 1.25 0.22
CA HIS A 555 36.87 2.24 0.04
C HIS A 555 35.52 1.62 -0.37
N PHE A 556 35.46 0.31 -0.66
CA PHE A 556 34.22 -0.41 -0.90
C PHE A 556 33.67 -0.96 0.43
N CYS A 557 32.42 -0.63 0.71
CA CYS A 557 31.75 -1.07 1.92
C CYS A 557 30.30 -1.49 1.64
N GLU A 558 29.74 -2.24 2.57
CA GLU A 558 28.31 -2.49 2.66
C GLU A 558 27.78 -1.84 3.94
N ARG A 559 26.53 -1.42 3.89
CA ARG A 559 25.77 -1.03 5.07
C ARG A 559 25.38 -2.28 5.85
N VAL A 560 25.61 -2.23 7.16
CA VAL A 560 25.30 -3.33 8.09
C VAL A 560 24.33 -2.92 9.19
N GLY A 561 24.07 -1.62 9.36
CA GLY A 561 23.09 -1.15 10.33
C GLY A 561 22.96 0.36 10.35
N PHE A 562 22.01 0.84 11.15
CA PHE A 562 21.75 2.25 11.38
C PHE A 562 21.41 2.47 12.86
N THR A 563 21.79 3.63 13.39
CA THR A 563 21.46 4.08 14.74
C THR A 563 21.50 5.59 14.82
N ASP A 564 20.97 6.13 15.89
CA ASP A 564 21.01 7.54 16.23
C ASP A 564 21.73 7.79 17.55
N PHE A 565 22.21 9.02 17.72
CA PHE A 565 22.90 9.42 18.93
C PHE A 565 22.57 10.85 19.32
N ASP A 566 21.99 11.04 20.51
CA ASP A 566 21.68 12.36 21.05
C ASP A 566 22.90 13.01 21.70
N GLY A 567 23.35 14.14 21.13
CA GLY A 567 24.34 15.03 21.73
C GLY A 567 23.69 16.20 22.45
N THR A 568 24.25 16.63 23.60
CA THR A 568 23.80 17.85 24.29
C THR A 568 24.85 18.96 24.16
N ALA A 569 24.41 20.22 23.98
CA ALA A 569 25.30 21.38 23.80
C ALA A 569 26.27 21.65 24.98
N SER A 570 26.05 21.02 26.14
CA SER A 570 26.94 21.09 27.31
C SER A 570 28.00 19.98 27.37
N ASP A 571 28.05 19.08 26.38
CA ASP A 571 29.05 18.01 26.33
C ASP A 571 30.42 18.58 25.86
N PRO A 572 31.39 18.82 26.76
CA PRO A 572 32.61 19.59 26.47
C PRO A 572 33.58 18.87 25.53
N SER A 573 33.28 17.63 25.16
CA SER A 573 34.02 16.84 24.19
C SER A 573 33.13 15.66 23.80
N MET A 574 32.36 15.73 22.71
CA MET A 574 31.75 14.50 22.21
C MET A 574 32.88 13.59 21.72
N LYS A 575 33.40 12.73 22.60
CA LYS A 575 34.56 11.86 22.40
C LYS A 575 34.42 11.02 21.13
N LEU A 576 33.18 10.67 20.80
CA LEU A 576 32.79 10.02 19.54
C LEU A 576 33.33 10.75 18.31
N PHE A 577 33.18 12.08 18.24
CA PHE A 577 33.54 12.92 17.09
C PHE A 577 34.95 13.51 17.17
N LYS A 578 35.76 13.12 18.16
CA LYS A 578 37.17 13.54 18.24
C LYS A 578 37.91 13.16 16.95
N GLY A 579 38.57 14.14 16.33
CA GLY A 579 39.34 13.96 15.09
C GLY A 579 38.50 13.84 13.80
N PHE A 580 37.22 14.23 13.81
CA PHE A 580 36.34 14.04 12.64
C PHE A 580 36.83 14.74 11.36
N ARG A 581 37.59 15.83 11.47
CA ARG A 581 38.12 16.57 10.32
C ARG A 581 39.08 15.73 9.48
N ASP A 582 39.86 14.86 10.11
CA ASP A 582 40.78 13.93 9.44
C ASP A 582 40.06 12.68 8.90
N SER A 583 38.77 12.55 9.24
CA SER A 583 37.90 11.42 8.88
C SER A 583 37.04 11.70 7.65
N ILE A 584 37.32 12.78 6.91
CA ILE A 584 36.63 13.11 5.66
C ILE A 584 37.18 12.22 4.55
N ARG A 585 36.33 11.34 4.00
CA ARG A 585 36.71 10.43 2.92
C ARG A 585 35.55 10.17 1.98
N THR A 586 35.86 9.49 0.87
CA THR A 586 34.89 8.97 -0.10
C THR A 586 34.84 7.46 0.03
N ALA A 587 33.63 6.90 0.06
CA ALA A 587 33.37 5.48 0.08
C ALA A 587 32.35 5.10 -1.00
N VAL A 588 32.45 3.88 -1.50
CA VAL A 588 31.47 3.27 -2.40
C VAL A 588 30.69 2.24 -1.58
N ILE A 589 29.41 2.53 -1.33
CA ILE A 589 28.51 1.65 -0.58
C ILE A 589 27.73 0.84 -1.61
N ILE A 590 27.86 -0.49 -1.60
CA ILE A 590 27.28 -1.40 -2.61
C ILE A 590 26.05 -2.15 -2.14
#